data_AF-A0A142CSC2-F1
#
_entry.id   AF-A0A142CSC2-F1
#
_cell.length_a   1.000
_cell.length_b   1.000
_cell.length_c   1.000
_cell.angle_alpha   90.00
_cell.angle_beta   90.00
_cell.angle_gamma   90.00
#
_symmetry.space_group_name_H-M   'P 1'
#
loop_
_entity.id
_entity.type
_entity.pdbx_description
1 polymer ?
#
loop_
_entity_poly.entity_id
_entity_poly.type
_entity_poly.pdbx_seq_one_letter_code
_entity_poly.pdbx_strand_id
1 'polypeptide(L)'
;MHVALPLRRKRDVQTPIIDYRELDRLLTQDSYKKLLITRRPIVNSTPSDVVLIWVSKAGHPRAIKPTDLHILESIVWKELQNGTKSVILDALEYLIIENGLESALRFVGKLRDIAILNGAKFYVTVSEGIDEKTRAMLRRIVE
;
A
#
# COMPACT_ATOMS: atom_id res chain seq x y z
N MET A 1 33.54 31.30 -15.14
CA MET A 1 33.19 29.89 -14.94
C MET A 1 31.78 29.83 -14.36
N HIS A 2 30.77 29.50 -15.18
CA HIS A 2 29.40 29.29 -14.70
C HIS A 2 29.26 27.82 -14.31
N VAL A 3 29.13 27.56 -13.00
CA VAL A 3 28.82 26.23 -12.49
C VAL A 3 27.31 26.02 -12.67
N ALA A 4 26.94 25.17 -13.61
CA ALA A 4 25.56 24.73 -13.76
C ALA A 4 25.16 23.94 -12.50
N LEU A 5 24.19 24.47 -11.75
CA LEU A 5 23.52 23.75 -10.67
C LEU A 5 22.89 22.47 -11.25
N PRO A 6 23.04 21.30 -10.60
CA PRO A 6 22.38 20.10 -11.06
C PRO A 6 20.86 20.33 -11.02
N LEU A 7 20.22 20.13 -12.17
CA LEU A 7 18.77 20.12 -12.31
C LEU A 7 18.20 19.15 -11.27
N ARG A 8 17.58 19.72 -10.24
CA ARG A 8 16.80 19.00 -9.24
C ARG A 8 15.79 18.16 -10.02
N ARG A 9 16.02 16.84 -10.16
CA ARG A 9 15.06 15.90 -10.77
C ARG A 9 13.70 16.29 -10.19
N LYS A 10 12.75 16.70 -11.05
CA LYS A 10 11.36 16.81 -10.65
C LYS A 10 11.05 15.48 -9.98
N ARG A 11 10.79 15.49 -8.67
CA ARG A 11 10.25 14.32 -7.99
C ARG A 11 8.97 14.04 -8.77
N ASP A 12 8.91 12.96 -9.54
CA ASP A 12 7.65 12.48 -10.07
C ASP A 12 6.74 12.34 -8.85
N VAL A 13 5.73 13.21 -8.78
CA VAL A 13 4.72 13.13 -7.74
C VAL A 13 3.88 11.93 -8.11
N GLN A 14 4.38 10.75 -7.73
CA GLN A 14 3.69 9.50 -7.99
C GLN A 14 2.39 9.54 -7.19
N THR A 15 1.27 9.43 -7.88
CA THR A 15 -0.05 9.46 -7.26
C THR A 15 -0.15 8.32 -6.23
N PRO A 16 -0.76 8.54 -5.07
CA PRO A 16 -0.94 7.48 -4.07
C PRO A 16 -1.84 6.35 -4.58
N ILE A 17 -2.65 6.59 -5.61
CA ILE A 17 -3.38 5.56 -6.34
C ILE A 17 -2.53 5.08 -7.52
N ILE A 18 -2.29 3.78 -7.59
CA ILE A 18 -1.43 3.12 -8.56
C ILE A 18 -2.25 2.07 -9.33
N ASP A 19 -2.01 1.89 -10.62
CA ASP A 19 -2.54 0.73 -11.36
C ASP A 19 -1.87 -0.55 -10.81
N TYR A 20 -2.65 -1.60 -10.52
CA TYR A 20 -2.14 -2.88 -10.00
C TYR A 20 -1.04 -3.53 -10.84
N ARG A 21 -0.92 -3.18 -12.13
CA ARG A 21 0.12 -3.62 -13.06
C ARG A 21 1.47 -2.97 -12.78
N GLU A 22 1.49 -1.78 -12.19
CA GLU A 22 2.72 -1.05 -11.82
C GLU A 22 3.25 -1.45 -10.44
N LEU A 23 2.63 -2.42 -9.75
CA LEU A 23 3.04 -2.85 -8.41
C LEU A 23 4.52 -3.28 -8.38
N ASP A 24 4.95 -4.13 -9.30
CA ASP A 24 6.32 -4.66 -9.30
C ASP A 24 7.36 -3.55 -9.51
N ARG A 25 7.03 -2.58 -10.37
CA ARG A 25 7.84 -1.38 -10.55
C ARG A 25 7.94 -0.57 -9.25
N LEU A 26 6.83 -0.36 -8.55
CA LEU A 26 6.82 0.34 -7.25
C LEU A 26 7.64 -0.39 -6.18
N LEU A 27 7.58 -1.72 -6.14
CA LEU A 27 8.33 -2.53 -5.19
C LEU A 27 9.84 -2.47 -5.43
N THR A 28 10.27 -2.32 -6.69
CA THR A 28 11.69 -2.33 -7.11
C THR A 28 12.33 -0.94 -7.23
N GLN A 29 11.54 0.14 -7.28
CA GLN A 29 12.03 1.50 -7.60
C GLN A 29 13.07 2.06 -6.61
N ASP A 30 12.96 1.70 -5.34
CA ASP A 30 13.81 2.18 -4.25
C ASP A 30 14.30 1.00 -3.41
N SER A 31 15.45 1.09 -2.73
CA SER A 31 15.98 -0.01 -1.89
C SER A 31 15.65 0.12 -0.41
N TYR A 32 14.69 0.97 -0.03
CA TYR A 32 14.24 1.08 1.35
C TYR A 32 13.16 0.05 1.69
N LYS A 33 13.03 -0.24 2.98
CA LYS A 33 12.03 -1.17 3.50
C LYS A 33 10.60 -0.75 3.18
N LYS A 34 9.82 -1.64 2.58
CA LYS A 34 8.40 -1.46 2.24
C LYS A 34 7.55 -2.52 2.92
N LEU A 35 6.31 -2.16 3.25
CA LEU A 35 5.29 -3.09 3.70
C LEU A 35 4.27 -3.27 2.58
N LEU A 36 4.10 -4.50 2.11
CA LEU A 36 3.12 -4.87 1.11
C LEU A 36 1.98 -5.66 1.77
N ILE A 37 0.76 -5.17 1.65
CA ILE A 37 -0.46 -5.88 2.06
C ILE A 37 -1.16 -6.34 0.78
N THR A 38 -1.16 -7.65 0.50
CA THR A 38 -1.66 -8.15 -0.79
C THR A 38 -2.48 -9.43 -0.65
N ARG A 39 -3.42 -9.64 -1.58
CA ARG A 39 -4.10 -10.94 -1.74
C ARG A 39 -3.28 -11.94 -2.55
N ARG A 40 -2.20 -11.51 -3.21
CA ARG A 40 -1.34 -12.37 -4.01
C ARG A 40 -0.57 -13.33 -3.08
N PRO A 41 -0.55 -14.64 -3.37
CA PRO A 41 0.15 -15.60 -2.53
C PRO A 41 1.64 -15.30 -2.50
N ILE A 42 2.29 -15.67 -1.39
CA ILE A 42 3.74 -15.56 -1.21
C ILE A 42 4.42 -16.45 -2.27
N VAL A 43 4.92 -15.85 -3.34
CA VAL A 43 5.84 -16.49 -4.28
C VAL A 43 7.27 -16.25 -3.79
N ASN A 44 8.16 -17.22 -3.98
CA ASN A 44 9.55 -17.23 -3.47
C ASN A 44 10.47 -16.15 -4.08
N SER A 45 9.93 -15.01 -4.50
CA SER A 45 10.60 -13.94 -5.25
C SER A 45 10.30 -12.53 -4.71
N THR A 46 9.73 -12.39 -3.51
CA THR A 46 9.57 -11.08 -2.87
C THR A 46 10.95 -10.48 -2.55
N PRO A 47 11.23 -9.22 -2.94
CA PRO A 47 12.47 -8.54 -2.58
C PRO A 47 12.72 -8.54 -1.06
N SER A 48 13.99 -8.61 -0.64
CA SER A 48 14.36 -8.70 0.78
C SER A 48 14.00 -7.46 1.59
N ASP A 49 13.84 -6.30 0.94
CA ASP A 49 13.38 -5.05 1.53
C ASP A 49 11.84 -4.95 1.60
N VAL A 50 11.10 -5.98 1.19
CA VAL A 50 9.63 -6.00 1.24
C VAL A 50 9.14 -6.96 2.31
N VAL A 51 8.50 -6.41 3.33
CA VAL A 51 7.71 -7.18 4.30
C VAL A 51 6.35 -7.44 3.68
N LEU A 52 5.99 -8.71 3.48
CA LEU A 52 4.74 -9.11 2.84
C LEU A 52 3.73 -9.61 3.87
N ILE A 53 2.55 -9.00 3.87
CA ILE A 53 1.35 -9.47 4.58
C ILE A 53 0.40 -10.08 3.55
N TRP A 54 0.14 -11.37 3.68
CA TRP A 54 -0.79 -12.07 2.81
C TRP A 54 -2.19 -12.03 3.41
N VAL A 55 -3.12 -11.41 2.68
CA VAL A 55 -4.53 -11.33 3.06
C VAL A 55 -5.29 -12.46 2.38
N SER A 56 -5.86 -13.38 3.17
CA SER A 56 -6.58 -14.53 2.65
C SER A 56 -7.54 -15.13 3.68
N LYS A 57 -8.63 -15.71 3.21
CA LYS A 57 -9.50 -16.61 3.99
C LYS A 57 -9.02 -18.05 4.03
N ALA A 58 -8.08 -18.43 3.17
CA ALA A 58 -7.50 -19.77 3.20
C ALA A 58 -6.83 -19.97 4.58
N GLY A 59 -7.16 -21.07 5.26
CA GLY A 59 -6.64 -21.40 6.59
C GLY A 59 -5.14 -21.69 6.57
N HIS A 60 -4.33 -20.66 6.38
CA HIS A 60 -2.88 -20.75 6.31
C HIS A 60 -2.26 -19.97 7.48
N PRO A 61 -1.26 -20.52 8.19
CA PRO A 61 -0.71 -19.90 9.40
C PRO A 61 -0.13 -18.49 9.22
N ARG A 62 0.27 -18.14 7.99
CA ARG A 62 0.85 -16.82 7.66
C ARG A 62 -0.15 -15.87 6.96
N ALA A 63 -1.40 -16.29 6.79
CA ALA A 63 -2.44 -15.46 6.22
C ALA A 63 -3.20 -14.69 7.30
N ILE A 64 -3.59 -13.46 6.99
CA ILE A 64 -4.47 -12.65 7.82
C ILE A 64 -5.82 -12.57 7.12
N LYS A 65 -6.91 -12.78 7.85
CA LYS A 65 -8.23 -12.70 7.25
C LYS A 65 -8.52 -11.26 6.81
N PRO A 66 -9.21 -11.05 5.68
CA PRO A 66 -9.58 -9.71 5.22
C PRO A 66 -10.48 -8.95 6.20
N THR A 67 -11.15 -9.66 7.12
CA THR A 67 -12.00 -9.09 8.17
C THR A 67 -11.23 -8.67 9.43
N ASP A 68 -9.97 -9.12 9.58
CA ASP A 68 -9.15 -8.85 10.77
C ASP A 68 -8.38 -7.52 10.60
N LEU A 69 -9.11 -6.45 10.25
CA LEU A 69 -8.54 -5.14 9.94
C LEU A 69 -7.69 -4.57 11.09
N HIS A 70 -8.06 -4.85 12.34
CA HIS A 70 -7.31 -4.43 13.53
C HIS A 70 -5.92 -5.09 13.62
N ILE A 71 -5.78 -6.34 13.13
CA ILE A 71 -4.49 -7.03 13.09
C ILE A 71 -3.60 -6.40 12.00
N LEU A 72 -4.17 -6.15 10.82
CA LEU A 72 -3.46 -5.47 9.73
C LEU A 72 -2.94 -4.10 10.18
N GLU A 73 -3.77 -3.32 10.87
CA GLU A 73 -3.39 -2.04 11.46
C GLU A 73 -2.24 -2.17 12.45
N SER A 74 -2.32 -3.12 13.39
CA SER A 74 -1.27 -3.33 14.39
C SER A 74 0.08 -3.66 13.76
N ILE A 75 0.07 -4.47 12.69
CA ILE A 75 1.29 -4.80 11.96
C ILE A 75 1.83 -3.58 11.22
N VAL A 76 0.97 -2.76 10.59
CA VAL A 76 1.40 -1.52 9.93
C VAL A 76 2.11 -0.60 10.93
N TRP A 77 1.55 -0.39 12.12
CA TRP A 77 2.20 0.38 13.18
C TRP A 77 3.58 -0.18 13.53
N LYS A 78 3.66 -1.49 13.79
CA LYS A 78 4.91 -2.16 14.15
C LYS A 78 5.97 -2.00 13.05
N GLU A 79 5.60 -2.21 11.80
CA GLU A 79 6.56 -2.17 10.69
C GLU A 79 7.04 -0.75 10.38
N LEU A 80 6.19 0.26 10.56
CA LEU A 80 6.59 1.67 10.48
C LEU A 80 7.59 2.04 11.57
N GLN A 81 7.37 1.60 12.81
CA GLN A 81 8.36 1.77 13.89
C GLN A 81 9.68 1.03 13.59
N ASN A 82 9.61 -0.09 12.88
CA ASN A 82 10.78 -0.85 12.41
C ASN A 82 11.38 -0.31 11.10
N GLY A 83 11.20 0.98 10.81
CA GLY A 83 11.90 1.68 9.72
C GLY A 83 11.31 1.52 8.32
N THR A 84 10.10 0.96 8.19
CA THR A 84 9.38 0.93 6.90
C THR A 84 9.13 2.35 6.40
N LYS A 85 9.43 2.60 5.13
CA LYS A 85 9.29 3.93 4.50
C LYS A 85 8.15 4.00 3.49
N SER A 86 7.50 2.89 3.18
CA SER A 86 6.28 2.88 2.37
C SER A 86 5.35 1.74 2.75
N VAL A 87 4.05 2.04 2.82
CA VAL A 87 2.97 1.06 2.98
C VAL A 87 2.21 0.99 1.67
N ILE A 88 2.06 -0.22 1.13
CA ILE A 88 1.42 -0.48 -0.16
C ILE A 88 0.27 -1.44 0.09
N LEU A 89 -0.96 -0.99 -0.17
CA LEU A 89 -2.16 -1.80 -0.11
C LEU A 89 -2.55 -2.29 -1.51
N ASP A 90 -2.27 -3.56 -1.79
CA ASP A 90 -2.64 -4.30 -3.01
C ASP A 90 -3.73 -5.34 -2.70
N ALA A 91 -4.77 -4.90 -1.99
CA ALA A 91 -5.90 -5.75 -1.59
C ALA A 91 -7.22 -5.00 -1.49
N LEU A 92 -7.32 -3.74 -1.96
CA LEU A 92 -8.48 -2.89 -1.70
C LEU A 92 -9.80 -3.53 -2.15
N GLU A 93 -9.90 -3.97 -3.41
CA GLU A 93 -11.15 -4.56 -3.91
C GLU A 93 -11.54 -5.81 -3.13
N TYR A 94 -10.56 -6.58 -2.65
CA TYR A 94 -10.84 -7.74 -1.82
C TYR A 94 -11.36 -7.33 -0.43
N LEU A 95 -10.76 -6.31 0.19
CA LEU A 95 -11.27 -5.77 1.46
C LEU A 95 -12.69 -5.19 1.30
N ILE A 96 -13.01 -4.56 0.16
CA ILE A 96 -14.36 -4.06 -0.16
C ILE A 96 -15.36 -5.20 -0.22
N ILE A 97 -15.04 -6.30 -0.93
CA ILE A 97 -15.92 -7.48 -1.04
C ILE A 97 -16.20 -8.07 0.35
N GLU A 98 -15.19 -8.06 1.22
CA GLU A 98 -15.22 -8.77 2.50
C GLU A 98 -15.79 -7.96 3.65
N ASN A 99 -15.63 -6.63 3.63
CA ASN A 99 -16.01 -5.74 4.73
C ASN A 99 -17.05 -4.70 4.33
N GLY A 100 -17.38 -4.60 3.04
CA GLY A 100 -18.15 -3.49 2.48
C GLY A 100 -17.30 -2.26 2.18
N LEU A 101 -17.79 -1.45 1.24
CA LEU A 101 -17.07 -0.29 0.70
C LEU A 101 -16.68 0.72 1.78
N GLU A 102 -17.64 1.10 2.64
CA GLU A 102 -17.41 2.13 3.65
C GLU A 102 -16.35 1.73 4.68
N SER A 103 -16.41 0.48 5.15
CA SER A 103 -15.42 -0.07 6.10
C SER A 103 -14.02 -0.11 5.47
N ALA A 104 -13.91 -0.61 4.23
CA ALA A 104 -12.64 -0.67 3.52
C ALA A 104 -12.05 0.73 3.28
N LEU A 105 -12.86 1.70 2.87
CA LEU A 105 -12.39 3.08 2.65
C LEU A 105 -11.96 3.78 3.96
N ARG A 106 -12.68 3.58 5.06
CA ARG A 106 -12.23 4.08 6.38
C ARG A 106 -10.90 3.47 6.77
N PHE A 107 -10.72 2.17 6.52
CA PHE A 107 -9.46 1.48 6.79
C PHE A 107 -8.31 2.03 5.95
N VAL A 108 -8.52 2.29 4.65
CA VAL A 108 -7.54 2.97 3.80
C VAL A 108 -7.13 4.32 4.38
N GLY A 109 -8.10 5.17 4.74
CA GLY A 109 -7.82 6.48 5.33
C GLY A 109 -7.00 6.36 6.61
N LYS A 110 -7.35 5.40 7.47
CA LYS A 110 -6.59 5.12 8.70
C LYS A 110 -5.15 4.69 8.41
N LEU A 111 -4.92 3.78 7.47
CA LEU A 111 -3.57 3.34 7.09
C LEU A 111 -2.73 4.49 6.51
N ARG A 112 -3.33 5.33 5.68
CA ARG A 112 -2.69 6.54 5.15
C ARG A 112 -2.26 7.46 6.29
N ASP A 113 -3.17 7.77 7.20
CA ASP A 113 -2.90 8.69 8.31
C ASP A 113 -1.74 8.17 9.17
N ILE A 114 -1.74 6.87 9.49
CA ILE A 114 -0.64 6.21 10.21
C ILE A 114 0.67 6.32 9.43
N ALA A 115 0.67 6.06 8.11
CA ALA A 115 1.88 6.14 7.30
C ALA A 115 2.45 7.57 7.27
N ILE A 116 1.60 8.58 7.04
CA ILE A 116 2.01 10.00 7.00
C ILE A 116 2.57 10.45 8.35
N LEU A 117 1.90 10.08 9.46
CA LEU A 117 2.37 10.39 10.81
C LEU A 117 3.76 9.83 11.12
N ASN A 118 4.14 8.74 10.46
CA ASN A 118 5.46 8.11 10.59
C ASN A 118 6.45 8.54 9.49
N GLY A 119 6.13 9.55 8.68
CA GLY A 119 6.98 10.03 7.59
C GLY A 119 7.17 9.02 6.46
N ALA A 120 6.28 8.03 6.34
CA ALA A 120 6.25 7.04 5.28
C ALA A 120 5.28 7.45 4.17
N LYS A 121 5.51 6.91 2.97
CA LYS A 121 4.56 7.05 1.85
C LYS A 121 3.46 5.99 1.96
N PHE A 122 2.29 6.32 1.43
CA PHE A 122 1.17 5.39 1.34
C PHE A 122 0.74 5.24 -0.11
N TYR A 123 0.54 4.00 -0.53
CA TYR A 123 0.07 3.66 -1.86
C TYR A 123 -1.07 2.65 -1.78
N VAL A 124 -2.03 2.76 -2.69
CA VAL A 124 -3.08 1.78 -2.90
C VAL A 124 -3.07 1.40 -4.36
N THR A 125 -3.00 0.12 -4.66
CA THR A 125 -3.21 -0.35 -6.02
C THR A 125 -4.68 -0.58 -6.28
N VAL A 126 -5.12 -0.30 -7.51
CA VAL A 126 -6.47 -0.53 -7.98
C VAL A 126 -6.44 -1.11 -9.39
N SER A 127 -7.45 -1.92 -9.71
CA SER A 127 -7.73 -2.40 -11.06
C SER A 127 -8.78 -1.54 -11.75
N GLU A 128 -9.01 -1.84 -13.04
CA GLU A 128 -10.10 -1.28 -13.83
C GLU A 128 -11.50 -1.70 -13.31
N GLY A 129 -11.58 -2.65 -12.37
CA GLY A 129 -12.84 -3.12 -11.80
C GLY A 129 -13.45 -2.16 -10.77
N ILE A 130 -12.74 -1.13 -10.34
CA ILE A 130 -13.24 -0.13 -9.39
C ILE A 130 -14.06 0.92 -10.15
N ASP A 131 -15.29 1.17 -9.70
CA ASP A 131 -16.16 2.17 -10.33
C ASP A 131 -15.65 3.61 -10.07
N GLU A 132 -16.06 4.56 -10.92
CA GLU A 132 -15.56 5.95 -10.85
C GLU A 132 -15.95 6.65 -9.55
N LYS A 133 -17.12 6.33 -8.97
CA LYS A 133 -17.56 6.92 -7.70
C LYS A 133 -16.64 6.45 -6.57
N THR A 134 -16.32 5.17 -6.53
CA THR A 134 -15.38 4.58 -5.58
C THR A 134 -13.97 5.13 -5.78
N ARG A 135 -13.52 5.26 -7.03
CA ARG A 135 -12.22 5.87 -7.37
C ARG A 135 -12.14 7.33 -6.90
N ALA A 136 -13.21 8.12 -7.10
CA ALA A 136 -13.27 9.50 -6.64
C ALA A 136 -13.24 9.60 -5.11
N MET A 137 -13.95 8.72 -4.39
CA MET A 137 -13.86 8.65 -2.93
C MET A 137 -12.45 8.28 -2.46
N LEU A 138 -11.83 7.30 -3.10
CA LEU A 138 -10.46 6.89 -2.81
C LEU A 138 -9.47 8.06 -3.00
N ARG A 139 -9.56 8.81 -4.12
CA ARG A 139 -8.73 10.01 -4.36
C ARG A 139 -8.81 10.99 -3.19
N ARG A 140 -10.03 11.34 -2.75
CA ARG A 140 -10.23 12.25 -1.60
C ARG A 140 -9.65 11.71 -0.29
N ILE A 141 -9.52 10.40 -0.17
CA ILE A 141 -8.97 9.73 1.01
C ILE A 141 -7.46 9.65 0.94
N VAL A 142 -6.81 9.65 -0.23
CA VAL A 142 -5.35 9.42 -0.31
C VAL A 142 -4.52 10.59 -0.82
N GLU A 143 -5.14 11.54 -1.54
CA GLU A 143 -4.56 12.81 -2.01
C GLU A 143 -4.85 13.95 -1.03
#